data_AF-A0A1Q7AX44-F1
#
_entry.id   AF-A0A1Q7AX44-F1
#
_cell.length_a   1.000
_cell.length_b   1.000
_cell.length_c   1.000
_cell.angle_alpha   90.00
_cell.angle_beta   90.00
_cell.angle_gamma   90.00
#
_symmetry.space_group_name_H-M   'P 1'
#
loop_
_entity.id
_entity.type
_entity.pdbx_description
1 polymer ?
#
loop_
_entity_poly.entity_id
_entity_poly.type
_entity_poly.pdbx_seq_one_letter_code
_entity_poly.pdbx_strand_id
1 'polypeptide(L)'
;MTGPASHPPWCDLSRCGVAPDRPTGTHCSRLVVLGPYPPSTVVAEVSVAQGPPVPGYPWSGRPFVAVALGDGEGEDELCLTPLPVAMASGLGRVLIGFAREVEQ
;
A
#
# COMPACT_ATOMS: atom_id res chain seq x y z
N MET A 1 -21.06 -5.08 14.34
CA MET A 1 -20.38 -6.38 14.29
C MET A 1 -19.04 -6.18 13.61
N THR A 2 -17.95 -6.07 14.38
CA THR A 2 -16.60 -6.05 13.82
C THR A 2 -16.15 -7.50 13.70
N GLY A 3 -16.48 -8.14 12.58
CA GLY A 3 -15.83 -9.40 12.20
C GLY A 3 -14.33 -9.18 12.05
N PRO A 4 -13.51 -10.26 12.03
CA PRO A 4 -12.09 -10.13 11.75
C PRO A 4 -11.91 -9.31 10.47
N ALA A 5 -10.97 -8.36 10.49
CA ALA A 5 -10.65 -7.58 9.31
C ALA A 5 -10.34 -8.55 8.16
N SER A 6 -11.19 -8.54 7.14
CA SER A 6 -11.04 -9.47 6.03
C SER A 6 -9.81 -9.06 5.24
N HIS A 7 -8.78 -9.90 5.27
CA HIS A 7 -7.57 -9.67 4.48
C HIS A 7 -7.88 -9.85 3.00
N PRO A 8 -7.60 -8.85 2.16
CA PRO A 8 -7.70 -9.02 0.72
C PRO A 8 -6.73 -10.12 0.22
N PRO A 9 -7.02 -10.81 -0.89
CA PRO A 9 -6.16 -11.88 -1.42
C PRO A 9 -4.73 -11.44 -1.78
N TRP A 10 -4.51 -10.15 -1.97
CA TRP A 10 -3.21 -9.54 -2.29
C TRP A 10 -2.40 -9.13 -1.04
N CYS A 11 -2.98 -9.20 0.16
CA CYS A 11 -2.36 -8.74 1.39
C CYS A 11 -1.17 -9.62 1.76
N ASP A 12 0.00 -9.01 1.92
CA ASP A 12 1.17 -9.65 2.50
C ASP A 12 1.05 -9.64 4.02
N LEU A 13 0.84 -10.81 4.60
CA LEU A 13 0.66 -10.96 6.05
C LEU A 13 1.91 -10.63 6.85
N SER A 14 3.11 -10.70 6.25
CA SER A 14 4.37 -10.35 6.94
C SER A 14 4.55 -8.84 7.13
N ARG A 15 3.84 -8.03 6.34
CA ARG A 15 3.88 -6.56 6.36
C ARG A 15 2.58 -5.94 6.87
N CYS A 16 1.54 -6.74 7.08
CA CYS A 16 0.23 -6.26 7.49
C CYS A 16 0.21 -5.85 8.97
N GLY A 17 -0.25 -4.63 9.25
CA GLY A 17 -0.45 -4.12 10.62
C GLY A 17 -1.84 -4.39 11.20
N VAL A 18 -2.70 -5.14 10.49
CA VAL A 18 -4.08 -5.45 10.87
C VAL A 18 -4.15 -6.86 11.43
N ALA A 19 -4.81 -7.03 12.57
CA ALA A 19 -5.00 -8.32 13.24
C ALA A 19 -6.47 -8.50 13.69
N PRO A 20 -6.92 -9.73 13.98
CA PRO A 20 -8.29 -9.96 14.45
C PRO A 20 -8.68 -9.17 15.71
N ASP A 21 -7.73 -8.97 16.62
CA ASP A 21 -7.85 -8.20 17.87
C ASP A 21 -7.52 -6.70 17.68
N ARG A 22 -6.94 -6.33 16.54
CA ARG A 22 -6.65 -4.95 16.13
C ARG A 22 -7.13 -4.71 14.69
N PRO A 23 -8.44 -4.47 14.49
CA PRO A 23 -9.03 -4.36 13.15
C PRO A 23 -8.70 -3.03 12.44
N THR A 24 -7.93 -2.15 13.09
CA THR A 24 -7.42 -0.89 12.53
C THR A 24 -5.93 -1.04 12.23
N GLY A 25 -5.48 -0.53 11.09
CA GLY A 25 -4.08 -0.65 10.67
C GLY A 25 -3.94 -0.54 9.16
N THR A 26 -2.87 -1.12 8.62
CA THR A 26 -2.55 -1.09 7.19
C THR A 26 -2.49 -2.51 6.61
N HIS A 27 -3.25 -2.76 5.54
CA HIS A 27 -3.05 -3.92 4.67
C HIS A 27 -2.03 -3.53 3.59
N CYS A 28 -0.88 -4.19 3.58
CA CYS A 28 0.20 -3.96 2.62
C CYS A 28 0.19 -5.04 1.55
N SER A 29 0.47 -4.69 0.30
CA SER A 29 0.81 -5.68 -0.71
C SER A 29 2.22 -6.24 -0.48
N ARG A 30 2.56 -7.33 -1.17
CA ARG A 30 3.98 -7.66 -1.40
C ARG A 30 4.67 -6.50 -2.11
N LEU A 31 5.97 -6.34 -1.90
CA LEU A 31 6.77 -5.41 -2.69
C LEU A 31 6.81 -5.86 -4.15
N VAL A 32 6.64 -4.89 -5.06
CA VAL A 32 6.85 -5.10 -6.49
C VAL A 32 8.07 -4.31 -6.91
N VAL A 33 9.02 -5.00 -7.53
CA VAL A 33 10.18 -4.40 -8.17
C VAL A 33 9.74 -3.83 -9.52
N LEU A 34 9.88 -2.52 -9.70
CA LEU A 34 9.68 -1.87 -10.99
C LEU A 34 11.00 -1.90 -11.75
N GLY A 35 10.95 -2.23 -13.04
CA GLY A 35 12.13 -2.49 -13.87
C GLY A 35 13.12 -1.31 -13.93
N PRO A 36 14.35 -1.55 -14.42
CA PRO A 36 15.41 -0.57 -14.31
C PRO A 36 15.18 0.57 -15.31
N TYR A 37 14.99 1.79 -14.80
CA TYR A 37 15.38 3.00 -15.52
C TYR A 37 16.27 3.84 -14.58
N PRO A 38 17.52 4.15 -14.98
CA PRO A 38 18.55 4.66 -14.06
C PRO A 38 18.14 5.94 -13.32
N PRO A 39 18.63 6.13 -12.07
CA PRO A 39 19.85 5.52 -11.53
C PRO A 39 19.67 4.29 -10.61
N SER A 40 18.46 3.85 -10.26
CA SER A 40 18.27 2.72 -9.33
C SER A 40 16.96 1.95 -9.55
N THR A 41 16.90 0.73 -9.02
CA THR A 41 15.67 -0.08 -8.91
C THR A 41 14.67 0.65 -8.03
N VAL A 42 13.43 0.83 -8.50
CA VAL A 42 12.35 1.41 -7.69
C VAL A 42 11.45 0.30 -7.18
N VAL A 43 11.18 0.29 -5.88
CA VAL A 43 10.15 -0.58 -5.28
C VAL A 43 8.86 0.20 -5.09
N ALA A 44 7.73 -0.46 -5.33
CA ALA A 44 6.42 0.09 -5.04
C ALA A 44 5.66 -0.81 -4.06
N GLU A 45 5.05 -0.18 -3.06
CA GLU A 45 4.07 -0.82 -2.17
C GLU A 45 2.73 -0.09 -2.31
N VAL A 46 1.65 -0.86 -2.44
CA VAL A 46 0.30 -0.33 -2.29
C VAL A 46 -0.22 -0.76 -0.93
N SER A 47 -0.65 0.24 -0.16
CA SER A 47 -1.15 0.08 1.20
C SER A 47 -2.59 0.57 1.27
N VAL A 48 -3.45 -0.15 1.99
CA VAL A 48 -4.78 0.35 2.38
C VAL A 48 -4.75 0.56 3.88
N ALA A 49 -4.85 1.82 4.29
CA ALA A 49 -4.78 2.21 5.69
C ALA A 49 -6.13 2.71 6.19
N GLN A 50 -6.45 2.36 7.43
CA GLN A 50 -7.65 2.84 8.11
C GLN A 50 -7.32 3.09 9.59
N GLY A 51 -7.38 4.36 9.97
CA GLY A 51 -7.30 4.75 11.38
C GLY A 51 -8.61 4.47 12.13
N PRO A 52 -8.65 4.65 13.46
CA PRO A 52 -9.91 4.61 14.20
C PRO A 52 -10.80 5.83 13.86
N PRO A 53 -12.12 5.71 13.97
CA PRO A 53 -13.01 6.87 13.93
C PRO A 53 -12.72 7.78 15.13
N VAL A 54 -12.65 9.08 14.87
CA VAL A 54 -12.44 10.16 15.85
C VAL A 54 -13.77 10.92 16.01
N PRO A 55 -14.31 11.01 17.24
CA PRO A 55 -15.53 11.76 17.51
C PRO A 55 -15.44 13.21 17.00
N GLY A 56 -16.47 13.67 16.27
CA GLY A 56 -16.50 15.02 15.70
C GLY A 56 -15.79 15.19 14.35
N TYR A 57 -15.15 14.15 13.80
CA TYR A 57 -14.52 14.18 12.48
C TYR A 57 -15.19 13.18 11.51
N PRO A 58 -16.13 13.62 10.65
CA PRO A 58 -16.93 12.73 9.79
C PRO A 58 -16.13 11.91 8.76
N TRP A 59 -14.89 12.33 8.50
CA TRP A 59 -13.99 11.71 7.53
C TRP A 59 -12.94 10.78 8.18
N SER A 60 -12.86 10.76 9.51
CA SER A 60 -12.01 9.82 10.24
C SER A 60 -12.53 8.39 10.11
N GLY A 61 -11.65 7.41 10.31
CA GLY A 61 -12.04 6.00 10.26
C GLY A 61 -12.39 5.46 8.88
N ARG A 62 -12.27 6.27 7.81
CA ARG A 62 -12.46 5.81 6.43
C ARG A 62 -11.16 5.22 5.87
N PRO A 63 -11.24 4.13 5.09
CA PRO A 63 -10.06 3.60 4.43
C PRO A 63 -9.56 4.55 3.35
N PHE A 64 -8.24 4.67 3.21
CA PHE A 64 -7.59 5.34 2.10
C PHE A 64 -6.50 4.44 1.51
N VAL A 65 -6.16 4.68 0.25
CA VAL A 65 -5.06 3.98 -0.40
C VAL A 65 -3.82 4.85 -0.29
N ALA A 66 -2.71 4.27 0.12
CA ALA A 66 -1.41 4.89 0.06
C ALA A 66 -0.55 4.14 -0.96
N VAL A 67 0.26 4.87 -1.71
CA VAL A 67 1.31 4.28 -2.54
C VAL A 67 2.63 4.79 -2.00
N ALA A 68 3.50 3.85 -1.65
CA ALA A 68 4.86 4.12 -1.25
C ALA A 68 5.80 3.75 -2.40
N LEU A 69 6.74 4.64 -2.71
CA LEU A 69 7.83 4.39 -3.63
C LEU A 69 9.14 4.45 -2.83
N GLY A 70 10.03 3.49 -3.05
CA GLY A 70 11.35 3.43 -2.40
C GLY A 70 12.43 3.09 -3.42
N ASP A 71 13.69 3.28 -3.03
CA ASP A 71 14.79 2.65 -3.75
C ASP A 71 14.88 1.16 -3.35
N GLY A 72 15.38 0.32 -4.26
CA GLY A 72 15.57 -1.11 -4.00
C GLY A 72 16.83 -1.43 -3.19
N GLU A 73 17.63 -0.41 -2.86
CA GLU A 73 18.94 -0.56 -2.19
C GLU A 73 18.96 -0.02 -0.75
N GLY A 74 17.90 0.66 -0.30
CA GLY A 74 17.77 1.24 1.03
C GLY A 74 16.37 1.08 1.64
N GLU A 75 16.21 1.54 2.88
CA GLU A 75 14.92 1.58 3.59
C GLU A 75 14.20 2.93 3.42
N ASP A 76 14.75 3.83 2.59
CA ASP A 76 14.25 5.19 2.47
C ASP A 76 13.01 5.24 1.56
N GLU A 77 11.88 5.61 2.17
CA GLU A 77 10.65 5.91 1.46
C GLU A 77 10.81 7.21 0.68
N LEU A 78 10.94 7.12 -0.64
CA LEU A 78 11.07 8.27 -1.55
C LEU A 78 9.78 9.11 -1.56
N CYS A 79 8.62 8.47 -1.39
CA CYS A 79 7.34 9.17 -1.35
C CYS A 79 6.23 8.29 -0.75
N LEU A 80 5.54 8.80 0.28
CA LEU A 80 4.24 8.31 0.73
C LEU A 80 3.17 9.32 0.31
N THR A 81 2.19 8.90 -0.48
CA THR A 81 1.06 9.77 -0.81
C THR A 81 -0.29 9.07 -0.58
N PRO A 82 -1.17 9.61 0.29
CA PRO A 82 -2.53 9.12 0.41
C PRO A 82 -3.34 9.56 -0.82
N LEU A 83 -3.88 8.61 -1.55
CA LEU A 83 -4.64 8.82 -2.77
C LEU A 83 -6.08 8.32 -2.60
N PRO A 84 -7.07 9.06 -3.15
CA PRO A 84 -8.40 8.49 -3.39
C PRO A 84 -8.28 7.23 -4.26
N VAL A 85 -9.15 6.24 -4.03
CA VAL A 85 -9.14 4.93 -4.72
C VAL A 85 -9.04 5.07 -6.25
N ALA A 86 -9.76 6.03 -6.84
CA ALA A 86 -9.73 6.28 -8.28
C ALA A 86 -8.34 6.71 -8.79
N MET A 87 -7.65 7.57 -8.03
CA MET A 87 -6.31 8.06 -8.38
C MET A 87 -5.25 6.98 -8.16
N ALA A 88 -5.33 6.23 -7.05
CA ALA A 88 -4.49 5.06 -6.82
C ALA A 88 -4.66 4.00 -7.92
N SER A 89 -5.89 3.78 -8.40
CA SER A 89 -6.16 2.85 -9.50
C SER A 89 -5.54 3.32 -10.82
N GLY A 90 -5.61 4.63 -11.10
CA GLY A 90 -4.96 5.23 -12.26
C GLY A 90 -3.43 5.10 -12.21
N LEU A 91 -2.83 5.45 -11.07
CA LEU A 91 -1.40 5.30 -10.83
C LEU A 91 -0.95 3.84 -10.94
N GLY A 92 -1.71 2.90 -10.35
CA GLY A 92 -1.41 1.47 -10.44
C GLY A 92 -1.36 0.96 -11.89
N ARG A 93 -2.27 1.42 -12.76
CA ARG A 93 -2.22 1.06 -14.19
C ARG A 93 -0.96 1.59 -14.89
N VAL A 94 -0.55 2.81 -14.55
CA VAL A 94 0.69 3.40 -15.08
C VAL A 94 1.90 2.59 -14.61
N LEU A 95 1.98 2.28 -13.32
CA LEU A 95 3.08 1.51 -12.73
C LEU A 95 3.17 0.08 -13.29
N ILE A 96 2.03 -0.60 -13.49
CA ILE A 96 2.00 -1.93 -14.14
C ILE A 96 2.55 -1.86 -15.58
N GLY A 97 2.30 -0.77 -16.31
CA GLY A 97 2.88 -0.56 -17.63
C GLY A 97 4.40 -0.44 -17.64
N PHE A 98 5.00 -0.08 -16.50
CA PHE A 98 6.45 0.00 -16.30
C PHE A 98 7.04 -1.21 -15.56
N ALA A 99 6.21 -2.03 -14.93
CA ALA A 99 6.64 -3.24 -14.23
C ALA A 99 7.09 -4.30 -15.25
N ARG A 100 8.36 -4.69 -15.20
CA ARG A 100 8.83 -5.94 -15.81
C ARG A 100 8.99 -6.96 -14.70
N GLU A 101 8.42 -8.15 -14.87
CA GLU A 101 8.78 -9.30 -14.03
C GLU A 101 10.29 -9.54 -14.18
N VAL A 102 11.01 -9.57 -13.06
CA VAL A 102 12.39 -10.01 -13.01
C VAL A 102 12.33 -11.50 -12.70
N GLU A 103 12.71 -12.34 -13.67
CA GLU A 103 12.91 -13.77 -13.43
C GLU A 103 14.00 -13.93 -12.36
N GLN A 104 13.67 -14.68 -11.29
CA GLN A 104 14.63 -15.08 -10.24
C GLN A 104 15.52 -16.22 -10.72
#